data_AF-A0A388MDF5-F1
#
_entry.id   AF-A0A388MDF5-F1
#
_cell.length_a   1.000
_cell.length_b   1.000
_cell.length_c   1.000
_cell.angle_alpha   90.00
_cell.angle_beta   90.00
_cell.angle_gamma   90.00
#
_symmetry.space_group_name_H-M   'P 1'
#
loop_
_entity.id
_entity.type
_entity.pdbx_description
1 polymer ?
#
loop_
_entity_poly.entity_id
_entity_poly.type
_entity_poly.pdbx_seq_one_letter_code
_entity_poly.pdbx_strand_id
1 'polypeptide(L)'
;MKEKVFVDLWNAESNFHSGLIQKDASVLADVTDSESQDSIDLKSLTEAEKEFHTNLLAENRREKVKVIASNHKAQVNKFTRNAFLPIAPSRWIEMQSREVNDKLWDLLTFNYLAPIQADFYCFLTSLSEDEMKKCSEKTLMENTELIRGDHALTPDNIKLPILGEFDPTKCLVSPCMLAARGFMGPRVQSTIAELKRIWNVGRPFLKCQCIVSGKGDCGKNITWFDHAFWYLLSDLQYLFPNAPTLRSRARAFRTLVKTAWRAPVLASVVFTHMRDIMVSMAYSVVADPSRTPQNILSDPAVMVHKFPRTMAKWILPSRYVQVACKKRKEAEEVSSSSKKARRSQQTTLEFYVAKPVQQQLFPPGHTQAADKEGTSPLGSTVTT
;
A
#
# COMPACT_ATOMS: atom_id res chain seq x y z
N MET A 1 15.63 -13.62 -5.40
CA MET A 1 15.31 -12.18 -5.27
C MET A 1 15.00 -11.55 -6.64
N LYS A 2 13.93 -11.97 -7.31
CA LYS A 2 13.50 -11.35 -8.59
C LYS A 2 12.85 -9.97 -8.38
N GLU A 3 12.21 -9.77 -7.24
CA GLU A 3 11.51 -8.54 -6.85
C GLU A 3 12.43 -7.37 -6.51
N LYS A 4 13.64 -7.66 -6.02
CA LYS A 4 14.65 -6.65 -5.71
C LYS A 4 15.00 -5.83 -6.96
N VAL A 5 15.10 -6.47 -8.13
CA VAL A 5 15.35 -5.77 -9.41
C VAL A 5 14.28 -4.72 -9.69
N PHE A 6 13.01 -5.05 -9.43
CA PHE A 6 11.90 -4.13 -9.65
C PHE A 6 11.90 -2.96 -8.65
N VAL A 7 12.24 -3.22 -7.38
CA VAL A 7 12.35 -2.18 -6.34
C VAL A 7 13.58 -1.28 -6.58
N ASP A 8 14.70 -1.86 -7.00
CA ASP A 8 15.95 -1.16 -7.27
C ASP A 8 15.82 -0.23 -8.50
N LEU A 9 15.01 -0.60 -9.50
CA LEU A 9 14.69 0.28 -10.65
C LEU A 9 14.01 1.58 -10.24
N TRP A 10 13.31 1.56 -9.10
CA TRP A 10 12.72 2.76 -8.52
C TRP A 10 13.70 3.56 -7.67
N ASN A 11 14.92 3.05 -7.45
CA ASN A 11 15.87 3.56 -6.46
C ASN A 11 15.17 3.70 -5.09
N ALA A 12 14.28 2.74 -4.77
CA ALA A 12 13.56 2.70 -3.51
C ALA A 12 14.38 1.92 -2.48
N GLU A 13 14.71 2.55 -1.36
CA GLU A 13 15.28 1.82 -0.22
C GLU A 13 14.18 1.00 0.45
N SER A 14 14.23 -0.32 0.26
CA SER A 14 13.36 -1.24 0.97
C SER A 14 14.14 -1.96 2.05
N ASN A 15 13.86 -1.62 3.31
CA ASN A 15 14.49 -2.25 4.47
C ASN A 15 14.24 -3.77 4.55
N PHE A 16 13.14 -4.24 3.94
CA PHE A 16 12.88 -5.67 3.77
C PHE A 16 13.97 -6.36 2.93
N HIS A 17 14.43 -5.69 1.87
CA HIS A 17 15.44 -6.21 0.95
C HIS A 17 16.88 -5.98 1.44
N SER A 18 17.10 -5.07 2.40
CA SER A 18 18.40 -4.87 3.05
C SER A 18 18.65 -5.89 4.18
N GLY A 19 17.59 -6.31 4.91
CA GLY A 19 17.69 -7.32 5.98
C GLY A 19 17.74 -8.78 5.51
N LEU A 20 17.34 -9.07 4.26
CA LEU A 20 17.43 -10.42 3.66
C LEU A 20 18.87 -10.85 3.32
N ILE A 21 19.85 -9.95 3.50
CA ILE A 21 21.28 -10.25 3.47
C ILE A 21 21.81 -10.08 4.90
N GLN A 22 21.36 -10.90 5.84
CA GLN A 22 22.09 -11.14 7.08
C GLN A 22 21.86 -12.57 7.58
N LYS A 23 23.00 -13.19 7.92
CA LYS A 23 23.20 -14.52 8.46
C LYS A 23 22.67 -14.58 9.90
N ASP A 24 22.21 -15.77 10.25
CA ASP A 24 21.93 -16.29 11.59
C ASP A 24 20.55 -16.01 12.19
N ALA A 25 19.73 -17.06 12.10
CA ALA A 25 18.54 -17.31 12.88
C ALA A 25 18.96 -17.76 14.29
N SER A 26 18.86 -16.87 15.25
CA SER A 26 18.66 -17.22 16.66
C SER A 26 18.09 -15.99 17.37
N VAL A 27 17.26 -16.22 18.40
CA VAL A 27 16.57 -15.21 19.24
C VAL A 27 15.26 -14.70 18.59
N LEU A 28 14.04 -15.01 19.03
CA LEU A 28 13.49 -15.48 20.30
C LEU A 28 12.33 -16.44 20.04
N ALA A 29 12.43 -17.63 20.63
CA ALA A 29 11.27 -18.34 21.15
C ALA A 29 10.86 -17.69 22.48
N ASP A 30 9.63 -18.00 22.90
CA ASP A 30 9.14 -17.95 24.27
C ASP A 30 8.37 -16.68 24.69
N VAL A 31 7.05 -16.70 24.44
CA VAL A 31 6.03 -16.33 25.44
C VAL A 31 4.83 -17.25 25.19
N THR A 32 4.95 -18.48 25.68
CA THR A 32 3.79 -19.33 25.97
C THR A 32 3.37 -18.95 27.38
N ASP A 33 2.44 -18.01 27.54
CA ASP A 33 1.89 -17.73 28.86
C ASP A 33 0.50 -18.35 29.00
N SER A 34 0.53 -19.36 29.85
CA SER A 34 -0.53 -20.22 30.31
C SER A 34 -1.45 -19.41 31.24
N GLU A 35 -2.65 -19.02 30.79
CA GLU A 35 -3.70 -18.61 31.73
C GLU A 35 -4.52 -19.84 32.11
N SER A 36 -4.17 -20.32 33.31
CA SER A 36 -4.81 -21.34 34.10
C SER A 36 -6.31 -21.12 34.25
N GLN A 37 -6.98 -22.25 34.17
CA GLN A 37 -8.40 -22.48 34.34
C GLN A 37 -8.77 -22.35 35.83
N ASP A 38 -8.96 -21.13 36.32
CA ASP A 38 -9.63 -20.90 37.61
C ASP A 38 -11.14 -20.98 37.41
N SER A 39 -11.66 -22.20 37.40
CA SER A 39 -13.08 -22.47 37.55
C SER A 39 -13.52 -22.15 38.98
N ILE A 40 -13.72 -20.86 39.27
CA ILE A 40 -14.48 -20.46 40.45
C ILE A 40 -15.91 -20.95 40.23
N ASP A 41 -16.42 -21.76 41.16
CA ASP A 41 -17.74 -22.39 41.10
C ASP A 41 -18.84 -21.32 41.03
N LEU A 42 -19.28 -20.97 39.82
CA LEU A 42 -20.30 -19.96 39.51
C LEU A 42 -21.68 -20.25 40.13
N LYS A 43 -21.84 -21.38 40.83
CA LYS A 43 -23.10 -21.77 41.48
C LYS A 43 -23.37 -21.08 42.81
N SER A 44 -22.38 -20.44 43.45
CA SER A 44 -22.56 -19.78 44.75
C SER A 44 -22.70 -18.26 44.68
N LEU A 45 -22.61 -17.64 43.50
CA LEU A 45 -22.70 -16.19 43.34
C LEU A 45 -24.14 -15.72 43.25
N THR A 46 -24.47 -14.66 43.99
CA THR A 46 -25.75 -13.95 43.87
C THR A 46 -25.88 -13.28 42.50
N GLU A 47 -27.11 -12.97 42.09
CA GLU A 47 -27.40 -12.43 40.75
C GLU A 47 -26.65 -11.11 40.48
N ALA A 48 -26.52 -10.25 41.49
CA ALA A 48 -25.75 -9.01 41.43
C ALA A 48 -24.23 -9.24 41.25
N GLU A 49 -23.67 -10.27 41.87
CA GLU A 49 -22.24 -10.60 41.75
C GLU A 49 -21.91 -11.20 40.37
N LYS A 50 -22.85 -11.94 39.76
CA LYS A 50 -22.72 -12.45 38.39
C LYS A 50 -22.68 -11.30 37.39
N GLU A 51 -23.57 -10.32 37.54
CA GLU A 51 -23.61 -9.15 36.66
C GLU A 51 -22.34 -8.31 36.79
N PHE A 52 -21.87 -8.08 38.02
CA PHE A 52 -20.60 -7.41 38.28
C PHE A 52 -19.42 -8.14 37.62
N HIS A 53 -19.32 -9.46 37.77
CA HIS A 53 -18.26 -10.26 37.15
C HIS A 53 -18.31 -10.22 35.62
N THR A 54 -19.50 -10.25 35.01
CA THR A 54 -19.63 -10.10 33.56
C THR A 54 -19.20 -8.71 33.07
N ASN A 55 -19.53 -7.65 33.81
CA ASN A 55 -19.10 -6.29 33.49
C ASN A 55 -17.59 -6.13 33.64
N LEU A 56 -17.00 -6.68 34.70
CA LEU A 56 -15.54 -6.64 34.93
C LEU A 56 -14.78 -7.36 33.82
N LEU A 57 -15.26 -8.53 33.37
CA LEU A 57 -14.68 -9.24 32.23
C LEU A 57 -14.85 -8.46 30.91
N ALA A 58 -16.00 -7.82 30.71
CA ALA A 58 -16.23 -6.99 29.52
C ALA A 58 -15.32 -5.76 29.49
N GLU A 59 -15.06 -5.14 30.63
CA GLU A 59 -14.15 -4.02 30.78
C GLU A 59 -12.69 -4.43 30.59
N ASN A 60 -12.26 -5.54 31.21
CA ASN A 60 -10.93 -6.13 31.00
C ASN A 60 -10.69 -6.49 29.53
N ARG A 61 -11.71 -7.02 28.83
CA ARG A 61 -11.62 -7.27 27.38
C ARG A 61 -11.47 -5.97 26.60
N ARG A 62 -12.20 -4.90 26.94
CA ARG A 62 -12.06 -3.58 26.29
C ARG A 62 -10.67 -2.99 26.51
N GLU A 63 -10.10 -3.16 27.69
CA GLU A 63 -8.78 -2.64 28.04
C GLU A 63 -7.64 -3.44 27.39
N LYS A 64 -7.71 -4.79 27.42
CA LYS A 64 -6.81 -5.66 26.64
C LYS A 64 -6.84 -5.30 25.15
N VAL A 65 -8.01 -5.01 24.57
CA VAL A 65 -8.13 -4.56 23.17
C VAL A 65 -7.46 -3.19 22.94
N LYS A 66 -7.57 -2.23 23.86
CA LYS A 66 -6.88 -0.93 23.76
C LYS A 66 -5.36 -1.09 23.81
N VAL A 67 -4.85 -1.95 24.68
CA VAL A 67 -3.41 -2.24 24.82
C VAL A 67 -2.88 -2.96 23.59
N ILE A 68 -3.58 -3.98 23.10
CA ILE A 68 -3.23 -4.68 21.85
C ILE A 68 -3.25 -3.72 20.66
N ALA A 69 -4.28 -2.86 20.54
CA ALA A 69 -4.36 -1.87 19.47
C ALA A 69 -3.21 -0.85 19.53
N SER A 70 -2.78 -0.46 20.73
CA SER A 70 -1.66 0.48 20.94
C SER A 70 -0.31 -0.15 20.65
N ASN A 71 -0.10 -1.40 21.09
CA ASN A 71 1.11 -2.18 20.84
C ASN A 71 1.26 -2.55 19.35
N HIS A 72 0.17 -2.97 18.70
CA HIS A 72 0.16 -3.24 17.26
C HIS A 72 0.47 -1.96 16.45
N LYS A 73 -0.02 -0.80 16.90
CA LYS A 73 0.28 0.50 16.27
C LYS A 73 1.76 0.91 16.42
N ALA A 74 2.45 0.43 17.46
CA ALA A 74 3.88 0.68 17.69
C ALA A 74 4.79 -0.30 16.93
N GLN A 75 4.47 -1.60 16.92
CA GLN A 75 5.29 -2.65 16.28
C GLN A 75 5.22 -2.60 14.74
N VAL A 76 4.06 -2.25 14.17
CA VAL A 76 3.86 -2.13 12.70
C VAL A 76 4.50 -0.85 12.12
N ASN A 77 5.02 0.07 12.96
CA ASN A 77 5.22 1.45 12.54
C ASN A 77 6.54 1.74 11.80
N LYS A 78 7.59 0.92 11.89
CA LYS A 78 8.91 1.29 11.32
C LYS A 78 9.56 0.29 10.37
N PHE A 79 9.37 -1.01 10.57
CA PHE A 79 10.09 -2.04 9.81
C PHE A 79 9.24 -2.77 8.75
N THR A 80 7.94 -2.95 9.00
CA THR A 80 7.02 -3.71 8.13
C THR A 80 6.37 -2.85 7.04
N ARG A 81 6.12 -1.56 7.32
CA ARG A 81 5.51 -0.62 6.37
C ARG A 81 6.28 -0.36 5.06
N ASN A 82 7.53 -0.84 4.90
CA ASN A 82 8.34 -0.66 3.70
C ASN A 82 8.50 -1.92 2.82
N ALA A 83 7.89 -3.05 3.19
CA ALA A 83 7.87 -4.23 2.34
C ALA A 83 6.94 -4.01 1.12
N PHE A 84 7.41 -4.38 -0.07
CA PHE A 84 6.64 -4.33 -1.32
C PHE A 84 7.05 -5.51 -2.19
N LEU A 85 6.15 -6.49 -2.33
CA LEU A 85 6.35 -7.71 -3.10
C LEU A 85 5.23 -7.82 -4.15
N PRO A 86 5.44 -7.24 -5.34
CA PRO A 86 4.39 -7.12 -6.35
C PRO A 86 4.02 -8.46 -7.00
N ILE A 87 4.92 -9.44 -7.03
CA ILE A 87 4.76 -10.70 -7.76
C ILE A 87 4.69 -11.92 -6.83
N ALA A 88 4.28 -11.71 -5.57
CA ALA A 88 4.11 -12.78 -4.60
C ALA A 88 3.10 -13.84 -5.11
N PRO A 89 3.47 -15.14 -5.15
CA PRO A 89 2.57 -16.18 -5.61
C PRO A 89 1.34 -16.33 -4.71
N SER A 90 0.15 -16.55 -5.29
CA SER A 90 -1.10 -16.72 -4.52
C SER A 90 -1.01 -17.84 -3.48
N ARG A 91 -0.33 -18.96 -3.79
CA ARG A 91 -0.12 -20.07 -2.84
C ARG A 91 0.71 -19.65 -1.63
N TRP A 92 1.70 -18.78 -1.83
CA TRP A 92 2.49 -18.25 -0.72
C TRP A 92 1.63 -17.29 0.12
N ILE A 93 0.83 -16.43 -0.52
CA ILE A 93 -0.09 -15.53 0.20
C ILE A 93 -1.12 -16.32 1.01
N GLU A 94 -1.67 -17.41 0.47
CA GLU A 94 -2.59 -18.31 1.18
C GLU A 94 -1.90 -18.99 2.38
N MET A 95 -0.65 -19.43 2.23
CA MET A 95 0.10 -19.98 3.37
C MET A 95 0.30 -18.94 4.48
N GLN A 96 0.66 -17.71 4.10
CA GLN A 96 0.87 -16.61 5.02
C GLN A 96 -0.45 -16.12 5.64
N SER A 97 -1.58 -16.23 4.95
CA SER A 97 -2.88 -15.83 5.51
C SER A 97 -3.23 -16.68 6.72
N ARG A 98 -2.92 -17.98 6.69
CA ARG A 98 -3.18 -18.90 7.80
C ARG A 98 -2.40 -18.53 9.06
N GLU A 99 -1.19 -18.00 8.93
CA GLU A 99 -0.38 -17.51 10.05
C GLU A 99 -1.01 -16.29 10.74
N VAL A 100 -1.86 -15.55 10.02
CA VAL A 100 -2.58 -14.37 10.53
C VAL A 100 -4.09 -14.60 10.63
N ASN A 101 -4.55 -15.85 10.79
CA ASN A 101 -5.96 -16.22 10.89
C ASN A 101 -6.83 -15.61 9.77
N ASP A 102 -6.31 -15.68 8.54
CA ASP A 102 -6.92 -15.16 7.31
C ASP A 102 -7.16 -13.64 7.25
N LYS A 103 -6.70 -12.90 8.25
CA LYS A 103 -6.70 -11.43 8.26
C LYS A 103 -5.55 -10.89 7.44
N LEU A 104 -5.67 -10.95 6.12
CA LEU A 104 -4.63 -10.52 5.18
C LEU A 104 -4.15 -9.06 5.37
N TRP A 105 -4.95 -8.22 6.01
CA TRP A 105 -4.56 -6.84 6.38
C TRP A 105 -3.58 -6.77 7.57
N ASP A 106 -3.35 -7.86 8.29
CA ASP A 106 -2.35 -7.97 9.35
C ASP A 106 -0.98 -8.43 8.82
N LEU A 107 -0.90 -8.83 7.54
CA LEU A 107 0.39 -9.13 6.89
C LEU A 107 1.29 -7.90 6.82
N LEU A 108 2.60 -8.15 6.71
CA LEU A 108 3.65 -7.11 6.69
C LEU A 108 3.42 -6.04 5.62
N THR A 109 2.71 -6.37 4.53
CA THR A 109 2.39 -5.41 3.48
C THR A 109 0.95 -5.51 3.00
N PHE A 110 0.29 -4.35 2.94
CA PHE A 110 -1.08 -4.19 2.44
C PHE A 110 -1.24 -4.39 0.92
N ASN A 111 -0.19 -4.80 0.19
CA ASN A 111 -0.18 -4.82 -1.27
C ASN A 111 -0.54 -6.17 -1.91
N TYR A 112 -0.56 -7.23 -1.10
CA TYR A 112 -0.97 -8.55 -1.56
C TYR A 112 -2.41 -8.54 -2.02
N LEU A 113 -2.67 -9.15 -3.17
CA LEU A 113 -4.02 -9.53 -3.56
C LEU A 113 -4.39 -10.76 -2.72
N ALA A 114 -5.64 -10.84 -2.24
CA ALA A 114 -6.13 -12.09 -1.68
C ALA A 114 -5.95 -13.23 -2.68
N PRO A 115 -5.77 -14.49 -2.23
CA PRO A 115 -5.58 -15.63 -3.12
C PRO A 115 -6.92 -16.07 -3.76
N ILE A 116 -7.61 -15.13 -4.41
CA ILE A 116 -8.90 -15.30 -5.07
C ILE A 116 -8.72 -14.95 -6.54
N GLN A 117 -8.92 -15.94 -7.41
CA GLN A 117 -8.85 -15.75 -8.85
C GLN A 117 -10.19 -15.30 -9.44
N ALA A 118 -10.16 -14.70 -10.63
CA ALA A 118 -11.37 -14.29 -11.36
C ALA A 118 -12.36 -15.45 -11.54
N ASP A 119 -11.86 -16.65 -11.85
CA ASP A 119 -12.68 -17.85 -12.02
C ASP A 119 -13.39 -18.27 -10.73
N PHE A 120 -12.79 -18.01 -9.57
CA PHE A 120 -13.43 -18.28 -8.29
C PHE A 120 -14.59 -17.33 -8.03
N TYR A 121 -14.44 -16.03 -8.34
CA TYR A 121 -15.54 -15.07 -8.31
C TYR A 121 -16.66 -15.49 -9.27
N CYS A 122 -16.31 -15.94 -10.48
CA CYS A 122 -17.26 -16.46 -11.46
C CYS A 122 -18.02 -17.67 -10.92
N PHE A 123 -17.31 -18.65 -10.36
CA PHE A 123 -17.92 -19.85 -9.77
C PHE A 123 -18.90 -19.52 -8.63
N LEU A 124 -18.48 -18.68 -7.68
CA LEU A 124 -19.30 -18.30 -6.54
C LEU A 124 -20.57 -17.57 -6.99
N THR A 125 -20.39 -16.57 -7.85
CA THR A 125 -21.47 -15.64 -8.20
C THR A 125 -22.22 -15.99 -9.48
N SER A 126 -21.83 -17.06 -10.18
CA SER A 126 -22.40 -17.42 -11.48
C SER A 126 -22.41 -16.22 -12.45
N LEU A 127 -21.25 -15.60 -12.66
CA LEU A 127 -21.09 -14.54 -13.66
C LEU A 127 -21.42 -15.08 -15.05
N SER A 128 -22.19 -14.33 -15.83
CA SER A 128 -22.38 -14.63 -17.24
C SER A 128 -21.14 -14.29 -18.05
N GLU A 129 -21.02 -14.88 -19.24
CA GLU A 129 -19.95 -14.54 -20.19
C GLU A 129 -19.99 -13.06 -20.57
N ASP A 130 -21.18 -12.48 -20.70
CA ASP A 130 -21.35 -11.04 -20.98
C ASP A 130 -20.83 -10.15 -19.84
N GLU A 131 -21.06 -10.55 -18.58
CA GLU A 131 -20.50 -9.83 -17.43
C GLU A 131 -18.98 -9.93 -17.38
N MET A 132 -18.43 -11.11 -17.64
CA MET A 132 -16.98 -11.33 -17.72
C MET A 132 -16.35 -10.52 -18.86
N LYS A 133 -17.01 -10.44 -20.02
CA LYS A 133 -16.61 -9.61 -21.14
C LYS A 133 -16.61 -8.13 -20.77
N LYS A 134 -17.67 -7.64 -20.12
CA LYS A 134 -17.74 -6.26 -19.60
C LYS A 134 -16.64 -5.96 -18.59
N CYS A 135 -16.32 -6.90 -17.69
CA CYS A 135 -15.18 -6.77 -16.77
C CYS A 135 -13.85 -6.66 -17.51
N SER A 136 -13.65 -7.47 -18.56
CA SER A 136 -12.45 -7.46 -19.41
C SER A 136 -12.31 -6.15 -20.17
N GLU A 137 -13.37 -5.66 -20.80
CA GLU A 137 -13.40 -4.37 -21.50
C GLU A 137 -13.08 -3.21 -20.53
N LYS A 138 -13.69 -3.23 -19.34
CA LYS A 138 -13.49 -2.18 -18.35
C LYS A 138 -12.08 -2.16 -17.77
N THR A 139 -11.44 -3.32 -17.64
CA THR A 139 -10.04 -3.45 -17.21
C THR A 139 -9.09 -2.64 -18.11
N LEU A 140 -9.41 -2.56 -19.40
CA LEU A 140 -8.59 -1.85 -20.39
C LEU A 140 -8.81 -0.32 -20.37
N MET A 141 -9.82 0.14 -19.64
CA MET A 141 -10.16 1.55 -19.48
C MET A 141 -9.58 2.14 -18.19
N GLU A 142 -9.27 3.43 -18.20
CA GLU A 142 -8.90 4.18 -16.99
C GLU A 142 -10.17 4.68 -16.26
N ASN A 143 -11.10 3.76 -15.96
CA ASN A 143 -12.35 4.08 -15.29
C ASN A 143 -12.40 3.41 -13.90
N THR A 144 -12.65 4.22 -12.86
CA THR A 144 -12.82 3.75 -11.47
C THR A 144 -14.27 3.58 -11.05
N GLU A 145 -15.21 3.95 -11.92
CA GLU A 145 -16.63 3.71 -11.67
C GLU A 145 -16.86 2.21 -11.50
N LEU A 146 -17.68 1.83 -10.52
CA LEU A 146 -18.03 0.44 -10.31
C LEU A 146 -18.90 -0.07 -11.46
N ILE A 147 -18.77 -1.34 -11.84
CA ILE A 147 -19.77 -1.97 -12.72
C ILE A 147 -21.05 -2.08 -11.88
N ARG A 148 -22.07 -1.31 -12.27
CA ARG A 148 -23.41 -1.46 -11.72
C ARG A 148 -23.96 -2.76 -12.30
N GLY A 149 -24.28 -3.73 -11.45
CA GLY A 149 -25.14 -4.84 -11.86
C GLY A 149 -26.58 -4.36 -12.02
N ASP A 150 -27.52 -5.29 -12.08
CA ASP A 150 -28.95 -4.99 -12.24
C ASP A 150 -29.59 -4.28 -11.02
N HIS A 151 -28.81 -4.02 -9.98
CA HIS A 151 -29.26 -3.40 -8.74
C HIS A 151 -28.58 -2.05 -8.50
N ALA A 152 -29.36 -1.07 -8.03
CA ALA A 152 -28.83 0.24 -7.69
C ALA A 152 -27.78 0.15 -6.55
N LEU A 153 -26.63 0.79 -6.75
CA LEU A 153 -25.53 0.83 -5.78
C LEU A 153 -25.81 1.86 -4.68
N THR A 154 -26.80 1.60 -3.84
CA THR A 154 -27.00 2.37 -2.61
C THR A 154 -26.38 1.63 -1.41
N PRO A 155 -25.92 2.34 -0.37
CA PRO A 155 -25.45 1.72 0.86
C PRO A 155 -26.46 0.71 1.43
N ASP A 156 -27.75 1.03 1.34
CA ASP A 156 -28.85 0.20 1.84
C ASP A 156 -29.01 -1.11 1.07
N ASN A 157 -28.61 -1.12 -0.21
CA ASN A 157 -28.70 -2.30 -1.08
C ASN A 157 -27.50 -3.22 -0.96
N ILE A 158 -26.28 -2.69 -0.77
CA ILE A 158 -25.05 -3.49 -0.73
C ILE A 158 -24.87 -4.19 0.64
N LYS A 159 -25.44 -3.65 1.73
CA LYS A 159 -25.45 -4.28 3.08
C LYS A 159 -24.07 -4.84 3.48
N LEU A 160 -23.04 -3.99 3.40
CA LEU A 160 -21.69 -4.36 3.80
C LEU A 160 -21.59 -4.47 5.33
N PRO A 161 -20.82 -5.43 5.87
CA PRO A 161 -20.71 -5.62 7.30
C PRO A 161 -19.96 -4.46 7.95
N ILE A 162 -20.21 -4.24 9.24
CA ILE A 162 -19.45 -3.28 10.02
C ILE A 162 -18.09 -3.91 10.30
N LEU A 163 -17.01 -3.32 9.77
CA LEU A 163 -15.66 -3.89 9.91
C LEU A 163 -15.26 -4.12 11.37
N GLY A 164 -15.74 -3.26 12.28
CA GLY A 164 -15.49 -3.37 13.71
C GLY A 164 -15.97 -4.69 14.34
N GLU A 165 -16.98 -5.35 13.76
CA GLU A 165 -17.56 -6.58 14.30
C GLU A 165 -16.59 -7.77 14.26
N PHE A 166 -15.65 -7.77 13.31
CA PHE A 166 -14.65 -8.82 13.16
C PHE A 166 -13.20 -8.32 13.23
N ASP A 167 -12.99 -7.00 13.21
CA ASP A 167 -11.71 -6.36 13.46
C ASP A 167 -11.87 -5.18 14.45
N PRO A 168 -11.53 -5.39 15.75
CA PRO A 168 -11.63 -4.35 16.77
C PRO A 168 -10.80 -3.09 16.49
N THR A 169 -9.82 -3.17 15.60
CA THR A 169 -9.02 -2.01 15.19
C THR A 169 -9.79 -1.07 14.27
N LYS A 170 -10.94 -1.50 13.71
CA LYS A 170 -11.75 -0.75 12.74
C LYS A 170 -12.92 -0.03 13.41
N CYS A 171 -13.78 0.57 12.60
CA CYS A 171 -14.92 1.34 13.07
C CYS A 171 -16.09 0.41 13.41
N LEU A 172 -16.64 0.57 14.62
CA LEU A 172 -17.84 -0.12 15.11
C LEU A 172 -19.13 0.72 14.95
N VAL A 173 -19.01 1.99 14.58
CA VAL A 173 -20.08 3.00 14.77
C VAL A 173 -20.92 3.25 13.52
N SER A 174 -20.39 2.95 12.34
CA SER A 174 -21.06 3.23 11.07
C SER A 174 -20.90 2.07 10.10
N PRO A 175 -21.89 1.84 9.23
CA PRO A 175 -21.77 0.88 8.15
C PRO A 175 -20.63 1.27 7.20
N CYS A 176 -20.17 0.29 6.43
CA CYS A 176 -19.13 0.52 5.45
C CYS A 176 -19.72 0.97 4.12
N MET A 177 -18.98 1.81 3.41
CA MET A 177 -19.19 2.06 2.00
C MET A 177 -18.09 1.41 1.18
N LEU A 178 -18.44 0.95 -0.02
CA LEU A 178 -17.49 0.52 -1.02
C LEU A 178 -16.98 1.74 -1.80
N ALA A 179 -15.66 1.81 -1.99
CA ALA A 179 -15.02 2.74 -2.88
C ALA A 179 -13.91 2.04 -3.66
N ALA A 180 -13.45 2.64 -4.76
CA ALA A 180 -12.30 2.16 -5.52
C ALA A 180 -11.17 3.18 -5.43
N ARG A 181 -9.92 2.70 -5.41
CA ARG A 181 -8.77 3.60 -5.38
C ARG A 181 -8.64 4.32 -6.72
N GLY A 182 -8.73 5.65 -6.71
CA GLY A 182 -8.63 6.46 -7.93
C GLY A 182 -7.28 6.36 -8.65
N PHE A 183 -7.30 6.63 -9.95
CA PHE A 183 -6.13 6.87 -10.79
C PHE A 183 -5.49 8.20 -10.39
N MET A 184 -4.62 8.15 -9.40
CA MET A 184 -3.84 9.32 -8.98
C MET A 184 -2.39 9.10 -9.39
N GLY A 185 -1.89 9.99 -10.24
CA GLY A 185 -0.50 10.00 -10.61
C GLY A 185 0.44 10.19 -9.41
N PRO A 186 1.75 10.11 -9.68
CA PRO A 186 2.80 10.40 -8.71
C PRO A 186 2.54 11.65 -7.86
N ARG A 187 2.67 11.55 -6.53
CA ARG A 187 2.68 12.72 -5.63
C ARG A 187 4.03 12.77 -4.93
N VAL A 188 4.44 13.95 -4.44
CA VAL A 188 5.67 14.13 -3.63
C VAL A 188 5.54 13.34 -2.31
N GLN A 189 5.88 12.06 -2.36
CA GLN A 189 5.96 11.12 -1.25
C GLN A 189 7.22 10.27 -1.44
N SER A 190 7.54 9.40 -0.46
CA SER A 190 8.60 8.42 -0.67
C SER A 190 8.29 7.54 -1.88
N THR A 191 9.33 7.15 -2.61
CA THR A 191 9.26 6.29 -3.79
C THR A 191 8.41 5.04 -3.55
N ILE A 192 8.59 4.40 -2.37
CA ILE A 192 7.85 3.19 -2.00
C ILE A 192 6.36 3.48 -1.78
N ALA A 193 5.99 4.63 -1.20
CA ALA A 193 4.58 4.98 -0.98
C ALA A 193 3.86 5.25 -2.30
N GLU A 194 4.57 5.83 -3.27
CA GLU A 194 4.06 6.00 -4.61
C GLU A 194 3.86 4.68 -5.34
N LEU A 195 4.85 3.79 -5.27
CA LEU A 195 4.76 2.48 -5.89
C LEU A 195 3.58 1.68 -5.32
N LYS A 196 3.39 1.69 -4.01
CA LYS A 196 2.21 1.10 -3.35
C LYS A 196 0.89 1.70 -3.81
N ARG A 197 0.86 3.01 -4.05
CA ARG A 197 -0.35 3.67 -4.57
C ARG A 197 -0.67 3.20 -5.97
N ILE A 198 0.32 3.22 -6.86
CA ILE A 198 0.21 2.74 -8.24
C ILE A 198 -0.26 1.29 -8.25
N TRP A 199 0.32 0.46 -7.39
CA TRP A 199 -0.01 -0.97 -7.30
C TRP A 199 -1.48 -1.24 -6.95
N ASN A 200 -2.10 -0.38 -6.14
CA ASN A 200 -3.48 -0.56 -5.67
C ASN A 200 -4.51 0.30 -6.42
N VAL A 201 -4.17 0.90 -7.56
CA VAL A 201 -5.12 1.66 -8.38
C VAL A 201 -6.27 0.75 -8.85
N GLY A 202 -7.50 1.26 -8.80
CA GLY A 202 -8.71 0.51 -9.11
C GLY A 202 -9.15 -0.47 -8.01
N ARG A 203 -8.31 -0.74 -7.00
CA ARG A 203 -8.61 -1.73 -5.96
C ARG A 203 -9.83 -1.31 -5.13
N PRO A 204 -10.86 -2.17 -5.01
CA PRO A 204 -11.99 -1.89 -4.14
C PRO A 204 -11.60 -1.96 -2.65
N PHE A 205 -12.11 -1.02 -1.87
CA PHE A 205 -11.90 -0.95 -0.43
C PHE A 205 -13.16 -0.54 0.33
N LEU A 206 -13.20 -0.96 1.58
CA LEU A 206 -14.21 -0.66 2.57
C LEU A 206 -13.74 0.50 3.45
N LYS A 207 -14.59 1.52 3.58
CA LYS A 207 -14.38 2.67 4.48
C LYS A 207 -15.64 2.91 5.31
N CYS A 208 -15.48 3.27 6.58
CA CYS A 208 -16.58 3.65 7.43
C CYS A 208 -17.26 4.95 6.94
N GLN A 209 -18.55 5.09 7.21
CA GLN A 209 -19.32 6.27 6.83
C GLN A 209 -19.34 7.38 7.89
N CYS A 210 -18.55 7.32 8.97
CA CYS A 210 -18.56 8.31 10.06
C CYS A 210 -18.58 9.78 9.59
N ILE A 211 -17.75 10.15 8.62
CA ILE A 211 -17.70 11.52 8.08
C ILE A 211 -18.99 11.88 7.35
N VAL A 212 -19.50 10.98 6.50
CA VAL A 212 -20.74 11.18 5.73
C VAL A 212 -21.96 11.25 6.64
N SER A 213 -21.93 10.50 7.74
CA SER A 213 -22.98 10.50 8.77
C SER A 213 -22.83 11.62 9.81
N GLY A 214 -21.91 12.58 9.62
CA GLY A 214 -21.70 13.70 10.55
C GLY A 214 -21.13 13.32 11.92
N LYS A 215 -20.60 12.10 12.09
CA LYS A 215 -20.01 11.59 13.34
C LYS A 215 -18.53 11.94 13.53
N GLY A 216 -17.98 12.78 12.66
CA GLY A 216 -16.55 13.12 12.62
C GLY A 216 -15.66 12.03 12.01
N ASP A 217 -14.37 12.32 11.82
CA ASP A 217 -13.40 11.33 11.37
C ASP A 217 -12.98 10.42 12.54
N CYS A 218 -13.35 9.13 12.45
CA CYS A 218 -12.95 8.15 13.46
C CYS A 218 -11.47 7.73 13.39
N GLY A 219 -10.72 8.22 12.39
CA GLY A 219 -9.29 7.95 12.23
C GLY A 219 -8.95 6.49 11.92
N LYS A 220 -9.96 5.66 11.61
CA LYS A 220 -9.79 4.25 11.31
C LYS A 220 -9.40 4.05 9.84
N ASN A 221 -8.44 3.16 9.60
CA ASN A 221 -7.92 2.87 8.26
C ASN A 221 -8.93 2.09 7.41
N ILE A 222 -8.77 2.18 6.09
CA ILE A 222 -9.51 1.38 5.12
C ILE A 222 -9.16 -0.12 5.25
N THR A 223 -10.00 -0.99 4.69
CA THR A 223 -9.72 -2.42 4.49
C THR A 223 -9.98 -2.77 3.04
N TRP A 224 -9.07 -3.49 2.37
CA TRP A 224 -9.31 -3.92 0.99
C TRP A 224 -10.47 -4.92 0.94
N PHE A 225 -11.35 -4.77 -0.05
CA PHE A 225 -12.54 -5.63 -0.12
C PHE A 225 -12.17 -7.09 -0.35
N ASP A 226 -11.19 -7.39 -1.19
CA ASP A 226 -10.74 -8.77 -1.45
C ASP A 226 -10.15 -9.42 -0.18
N HIS A 227 -9.50 -8.65 0.68
CA HIS A 227 -9.03 -9.15 1.98
C HIS A 227 -10.20 -9.46 2.92
N ALA A 228 -11.16 -8.53 3.04
CA ALA A 228 -12.37 -8.77 3.84
C ALA A 228 -13.18 -9.95 3.29
N PHE A 229 -13.27 -10.09 1.97
CA PHE A 229 -13.94 -11.19 1.31
C PHE A 229 -13.27 -12.53 1.61
N TRP A 230 -11.93 -12.59 1.56
CA TRP A 230 -11.15 -13.78 1.94
C TRP A 230 -11.42 -14.21 3.38
N TYR A 231 -11.32 -13.29 4.33
CA TYR A 231 -11.60 -13.56 5.74
C TYR A 231 -13.05 -14.00 5.98
N LEU A 232 -14.02 -13.39 5.30
CA LEU A 232 -15.43 -13.77 5.49
C LEU A 232 -15.75 -15.13 4.85
N LEU A 233 -14.98 -15.57 3.85
CA LEU A 233 -15.08 -16.92 3.31
C LEU A 233 -14.62 -17.99 4.31
N SER A 234 -13.56 -17.73 5.08
CA SER A 234 -13.11 -18.63 6.16
C SER A 234 -14.09 -18.62 7.33
N ASP A 235 -14.63 -17.45 7.67
CA ASP A 235 -15.41 -17.23 8.90
C ASP A 235 -16.85 -16.79 8.64
N LEU A 236 -17.59 -17.60 7.90
CA LEU A 236 -18.99 -17.32 7.54
C LEU A 236 -19.95 -17.13 8.73
N GLN A 237 -19.55 -17.56 9.92
CA GLN A 237 -20.32 -17.38 11.15
C GLN A 237 -20.54 -15.90 11.51
N TYR A 238 -19.64 -15.00 11.09
CA TYR A 238 -19.81 -13.56 11.31
C TYR A 238 -20.99 -12.99 10.52
N LEU A 239 -21.18 -13.45 9.28
CA LEU A 239 -22.27 -12.99 8.42
C LEU A 239 -23.59 -13.69 8.74
N PHE A 240 -23.53 -14.96 9.15
CA PHE A 240 -24.71 -15.80 9.32
C PHE A 240 -24.65 -16.60 10.63
N PRO A 241 -24.64 -15.93 11.81
CA PRO A 241 -24.51 -16.60 13.10
C PRO A 241 -25.69 -17.55 13.37
N ASN A 242 -26.88 -17.17 12.91
CA ASN A 242 -28.12 -17.92 13.11
C ASN A 242 -28.27 -19.12 12.17
N ALA A 243 -27.40 -19.28 11.17
CA ALA A 243 -27.47 -20.41 10.26
C ALA A 243 -26.89 -21.67 10.92
N PRO A 244 -27.64 -22.79 10.96
CA PRO A 244 -27.32 -23.93 11.82
C PRO A 244 -26.14 -24.77 11.32
N THR A 245 -25.80 -24.70 10.03
CA THR A 245 -24.75 -25.53 9.42
C THR A 245 -23.85 -24.72 8.49
N LEU A 246 -22.62 -25.19 8.28
CA LEU A 246 -21.70 -24.62 7.29
C LEU A 246 -22.33 -24.58 5.89
N ARG A 247 -23.06 -25.64 5.50
CA ARG A 247 -23.76 -25.70 4.21
C ARG A 247 -24.80 -24.59 4.07
N SER A 248 -25.59 -24.31 5.12
CA SER A 248 -26.55 -23.21 5.10
C SER A 248 -25.85 -21.84 5.03
N ARG A 249 -24.74 -21.65 5.76
CA ARG A 249 -23.94 -20.42 5.71
C ARG A 249 -23.34 -20.18 4.32
N ALA A 250 -22.75 -21.21 3.71
CA ALA A 250 -22.18 -21.14 2.38
C ALA A 250 -23.24 -20.82 1.31
N ARG A 251 -24.45 -21.40 1.43
CA ARG A 251 -25.58 -21.06 0.55
C ARG A 251 -26.03 -19.61 0.71
N ALA A 252 -26.18 -19.15 1.96
CA ALA A 252 -26.56 -17.76 2.25
C ALA A 252 -25.52 -16.77 1.72
N PHE A 253 -24.23 -17.09 1.91
CA PHE A 253 -23.12 -16.32 1.34
C PHE A 253 -23.20 -16.27 -0.18
N ARG A 254 -23.41 -17.41 -0.83
CA ARG A 254 -23.58 -17.48 -2.29
C ARG A 254 -24.70 -16.57 -2.78
N THR A 255 -25.84 -16.56 -2.09
CA THR A 255 -26.96 -15.64 -2.40
C THR A 255 -26.56 -14.18 -2.22
N LEU A 256 -25.85 -13.86 -1.13
CA LEU A 256 -25.37 -12.49 -0.85
C LEU A 256 -24.45 -11.99 -1.98
N VAL A 257 -23.49 -12.80 -2.41
CA VAL A 257 -22.54 -12.44 -3.48
C VAL A 257 -23.16 -12.39 -4.88
N LYS A 258 -24.26 -13.12 -5.08
CA LYS A 258 -25.07 -13.05 -6.30
C LYS A 258 -25.97 -11.81 -6.38
N THR A 259 -26.28 -11.20 -5.24
CA THR A 259 -27.28 -10.12 -5.15
C THR A 259 -26.63 -8.84 -4.62
N ALA A 260 -26.69 -8.60 -3.32
CA ALA A 260 -26.23 -7.38 -2.68
C ALA A 260 -24.75 -7.07 -2.96
N TRP A 261 -23.89 -8.11 -3.03
CA TRP A 261 -22.45 -7.94 -3.24
C TRP A 261 -22.02 -8.17 -4.69
N ARG A 262 -22.96 -8.23 -5.65
CA ARG A 262 -22.64 -8.44 -7.07
C ARG A 262 -21.65 -7.39 -7.60
N ALA A 263 -21.91 -6.12 -7.33
CA ALA A 263 -21.04 -5.04 -7.79
C ALA A 263 -19.66 -5.00 -7.12
N PRO A 264 -19.52 -5.17 -5.79
CA PRO A 264 -18.21 -5.40 -5.17
C PRO A 264 -17.42 -6.56 -5.83
N VAL A 265 -18.11 -7.66 -6.16
CA VAL A 265 -17.48 -8.81 -6.84
C VAL A 265 -17.03 -8.44 -8.25
N LEU A 266 -17.90 -7.83 -9.07
CA LEU A 266 -17.54 -7.38 -10.43
C LEU A 266 -16.34 -6.42 -10.42
N ALA A 267 -16.30 -5.50 -9.45
CA ALA A 267 -15.16 -4.59 -9.28
C ALA A 267 -13.87 -5.33 -8.87
N SER A 268 -13.99 -6.41 -8.09
CA SER A 268 -12.86 -7.26 -7.72
C SER A 268 -12.34 -8.07 -8.89
N VAL A 269 -13.23 -8.55 -9.77
CA VAL A 269 -12.85 -9.21 -11.03
C VAL A 269 -12.10 -8.25 -11.96
N VAL A 270 -12.63 -7.04 -12.17
CA VAL A 270 -11.92 -5.99 -12.94
C VAL A 270 -10.53 -5.74 -12.36
N PHE A 271 -10.44 -5.56 -11.03
CA PHE A 271 -9.16 -5.33 -10.38
C PHE A 271 -8.19 -6.52 -10.49
N THR A 272 -8.70 -7.75 -10.48
CA THR A 272 -7.87 -8.95 -10.68
C THR A 272 -7.22 -8.93 -12.06
N HIS A 273 -7.98 -8.66 -13.12
CA HIS A 273 -7.43 -8.53 -14.47
C HIS A 273 -6.49 -7.33 -14.63
N MET A 274 -6.80 -6.19 -14.00
CA MET A 274 -5.88 -5.04 -13.94
C MET A 274 -4.55 -5.45 -13.31
N ARG A 275 -4.62 -6.20 -12.20
CA ARG A 275 -3.44 -6.69 -11.50
C ARG A 275 -2.65 -7.69 -12.33
N ASP A 276 -3.30 -8.57 -13.08
CA ASP A 276 -2.62 -9.53 -13.98
C ASP A 276 -1.81 -8.82 -15.07
N ILE A 277 -2.35 -7.74 -15.65
CA ILE A 277 -1.63 -6.88 -16.59
C ILE A 277 -0.40 -6.25 -15.91
N MET A 278 -0.56 -5.71 -14.72
CA MET A 278 0.52 -5.07 -13.96
C MET A 278 1.61 -6.05 -13.53
N VAL A 279 1.22 -7.26 -13.12
CA VAL A 279 2.14 -8.36 -12.78
C VAL A 279 2.90 -8.82 -14.01
N SER A 280 2.24 -8.92 -15.17
CA SER A 280 2.88 -9.24 -16.45
C SER A 280 3.92 -8.20 -16.85
N MET A 281 3.62 -6.91 -16.66
CA MET A 281 4.57 -5.81 -16.84
C MET A 281 5.78 -5.94 -15.90
N ALA A 282 5.54 -6.22 -14.61
CA ALA A 282 6.60 -6.39 -13.63
C ALA A 282 7.51 -7.59 -13.98
N TYR A 283 6.93 -8.73 -14.38
CA TYR A 283 7.69 -9.88 -14.84
C TYR A 283 8.54 -9.58 -16.07
N SER A 284 7.99 -8.84 -17.04
CA SER A 284 8.71 -8.42 -18.24
C SER A 284 9.94 -7.56 -17.90
N VAL A 285 9.78 -6.60 -16.98
CA VAL A 285 10.88 -5.74 -16.50
C VAL A 285 11.92 -6.52 -15.71
N VAL A 286 11.49 -7.48 -14.89
CA VAL A 286 12.40 -8.34 -14.13
C VAL A 286 13.22 -9.24 -15.07
N ALA A 287 12.59 -9.75 -16.14
CA ALA A 287 13.26 -10.56 -17.14
C ALA A 287 14.23 -9.73 -18.00
N ASP A 288 13.84 -8.51 -18.34
CA ASP A 288 14.62 -7.57 -19.15
C ASP A 288 14.51 -6.14 -18.59
N PRO A 289 15.52 -5.69 -17.82
CA PRO A 289 15.53 -4.34 -17.26
C PRO A 289 15.67 -3.21 -18.29
N SER A 290 15.91 -3.52 -19.58
CA SER A 290 15.99 -2.53 -20.66
C SER A 290 14.62 -2.13 -21.24
N ARG A 291 13.55 -2.79 -20.76
CA ARG A 291 12.17 -2.48 -21.15
C ARG A 291 11.85 -1.01 -20.91
N THR A 292 11.07 -0.45 -21.83
CA THR A 292 10.57 0.92 -21.83
C THR A 292 9.04 0.89 -21.69
N PRO A 293 8.38 2.00 -21.30
CA PRO A 293 6.92 2.06 -21.28
C PRO A 293 6.25 1.65 -22.60
N GLN A 294 6.94 1.78 -23.74
CA GLN A 294 6.41 1.46 -25.06
C GLN A 294 6.46 -0.04 -25.39
N ASN A 295 7.42 -0.78 -24.83
CA ASN A 295 7.64 -2.20 -25.15
C ASN A 295 7.59 -3.11 -23.91
N ILE A 296 7.04 -2.63 -22.79
CA ILE A 296 6.98 -3.37 -21.53
C ILE A 296 6.14 -4.64 -21.63
N LEU A 297 5.12 -4.67 -22.47
CA LEU A 297 4.35 -5.87 -22.81
C LEU A 297 4.65 -6.28 -24.25
N SER A 298 4.72 -7.58 -24.50
CA SER A 298 4.95 -8.13 -25.84
C SER A 298 3.71 -8.04 -26.74
N ASP A 299 2.51 -8.00 -26.16
CA ASP A 299 1.26 -7.91 -26.92
C ASP A 299 0.91 -6.45 -27.25
N PRO A 300 1.01 -6.02 -28.53
CA PRO A 300 0.70 -4.65 -28.92
C PRO A 300 -0.79 -4.33 -28.82
N ALA A 301 -1.68 -5.34 -28.92
CA ALA A 301 -3.12 -5.13 -28.87
C ALA A 301 -3.55 -4.62 -27.48
N VAL A 302 -3.00 -5.21 -26.41
CA VAL A 302 -3.21 -4.73 -25.04
C VAL A 302 -2.68 -3.30 -24.87
N MET A 303 -1.53 -3.00 -25.46
CA MET A 303 -0.87 -1.69 -25.35
C MET A 303 -1.54 -0.56 -26.13
N VAL A 304 -2.55 -0.83 -26.97
CA VAL A 304 -3.39 0.21 -27.58
C VAL A 304 -4.28 0.90 -26.54
N HIS A 305 -4.65 0.17 -25.49
CA HIS A 305 -5.63 0.65 -24.51
C HIS A 305 -5.05 1.63 -23.49
N LYS A 306 -5.93 2.47 -22.92
CA LYS A 306 -5.53 3.57 -22.04
C LYS A 306 -4.91 3.07 -20.73
N PHE A 307 -5.53 2.08 -20.07
CA PHE A 307 -5.05 1.58 -18.79
C PHE A 307 -3.63 1.00 -18.89
N PRO A 308 -3.33 0.03 -19.78
CA PRO A 308 -1.98 -0.52 -19.90
C PRO A 308 -0.93 0.54 -20.21
N ARG A 309 -1.23 1.50 -21.09
CA ARG A 309 -0.30 2.61 -21.41
C ARG A 309 -0.02 3.50 -20.21
N THR A 310 -1.04 3.84 -19.43
CA THR A 310 -0.87 4.63 -18.20
C THR A 310 -0.04 3.87 -17.17
N MET A 311 -0.34 2.59 -16.96
CA MET A 311 0.41 1.75 -16.02
C MET A 311 1.85 1.53 -16.44
N ALA A 312 2.13 1.35 -17.74
CA ALA A 312 3.49 1.24 -18.25
C ALA A 312 4.34 2.47 -17.92
N LYS A 313 3.77 3.67 -18.09
CA LYS A 313 4.42 4.94 -17.72
C LYS A 313 4.63 5.08 -16.21
N TRP A 314 3.68 4.59 -15.43
CA TRP A 314 3.74 4.66 -13.96
C TRP A 314 4.67 3.63 -13.36
N ILE A 315 4.79 2.43 -13.94
CA ILE A 315 5.68 1.35 -13.50
C ILE A 315 7.14 1.66 -13.86
N LEU A 316 7.37 2.33 -15.00
CA LEU A 316 8.69 2.77 -15.46
C LEU A 316 8.75 4.30 -15.60
N PRO A 317 8.66 5.05 -14.49
CA PRO A 317 8.72 6.51 -14.53
C PRO A 317 10.14 6.97 -14.88
N SER A 318 10.25 7.79 -15.94
CA SER A 318 11.54 8.26 -16.48
C SER A 318 12.47 8.85 -15.42
N ARG A 319 11.92 9.57 -14.44
CA ARG A 319 12.65 10.20 -13.33
C ARG A 319 13.39 9.24 -12.40
N TYR A 320 12.94 7.99 -12.26
CA TYR A 320 13.61 7.00 -11.40
C TYR A 320 14.48 6.05 -12.24
N VAL A 321 13.97 5.66 -13.42
CA VAL A 321 14.68 4.73 -14.32
C VAL A 321 15.96 5.35 -14.88
N GLN A 322 15.95 6.63 -15.29
CA GLN A 322 17.16 7.27 -15.83
C GLN A 322 18.26 7.46 -14.77
N VAL A 323 17.87 7.76 -13.53
CA VAL A 323 18.80 7.90 -12.40
C VAL A 323 19.40 6.53 -12.04
N ALA A 324 18.59 5.48 -12.02
CA ALA A 324 19.06 4.12 -11.78
C ALA A 324 20.00 3.62 -12.89
N CYS A 325 19.66 3.85 -14.17
CA CYS A 325 20.53 3.53 -15.30
C CYS A 325 21.85 4.30 -15.25
N LYS A 326 21.84 5.58 -14.88
CA LYS A 326 23.06 6.39 -14.74
C LYS A 326 23.96 5.86 -13.61
N LYS A 327 23.40 5.60 -12.42
CA LYS A 327 24.14 5.00 -11.30
C LYS A 327 24.72 3.62 -11.64
N ARG A 328 23.96 2.80 -12.38
CA ARG A 328 24.43 1.47 -12.80
C ARG A 328 25.60 1.56 -13.78
N LYS A 329 25.53 2.48 -14.76
CA LYS A 329 26.66 2.75 -15.67
C LYS A 329 27.89 3.25 -14.92
N GLU A 330 27.72 4.16 -13.97
CA GLU A 330 28.81 4.66 -13.11
C GLU A 330 29.42 3.53 -12.25
N ALA A 331 28.59 2.63 -11.69
CA ALA A 331 29.08 1.48 -10.93
C ALA A 331 29.80 0.43 -11.80
N GLU A 332 29.31 0.20 -13.03
CA GLU A 332 29.93 -0.70 -14.01
C GLU A 332 31.28 -0.12 -14.52
N GLU A 333 31.37 1.20 -14.70
CA GLU A 333 32.63 1.92 -15.01
C GLU A 333 33.65 1.88 -13.86
N VAL A 334 33.18 1.96 -12.60
CA VAL A 334 34.04 1.78 -11.42
C VAL A 334 34.49 0.32 -11.27
N SER A 335 33.67 -0.65 -11.65
CA SER A 335 34.03 -2.08 -11.58
C SER A 335 34.96 -2.55 -12.71
N SER A 336 34.93 -1.89 -13.87
CA SER A 336 35.79 -2.18 -15.03
C SER A 336 37.13 -1.45 -14.99
N SER A 337 37.31 -0.51 -14.07
CA SER A 337 38.57 0.20 -13.83
C SER A 337 39.42 -0.49 -12.76
N SER A 338 39.83 -1.73 -13.03
CA SER A 338 41.01 -2.31 -12.38
C SER A 338 42.30 -1.63 -12.91
N LYS A 339 42.52 -0.36 -12.55
CA LYS A 339 43.83 0.31 -12.66
C LYS A 339 44.09 1.23 -11.46
N LYS A 340 45.01 0.73 -10.63
CA LYS A 340 45.86 1.41 -9.63
C LYS A 340 45.14 2.19 -8.52
N ALA A 341 45.17 1.55 -7.34
CA ALA A 341 45.01 2.20 -6.04
C ALA A 341 45.81 3.50 -5.97
N ARG A 342 45.13 4.61 -5.68
CA ARG A 342 45.76 5.82 -5.15
C ARG A 342 45.20 6.02 -3.75
N ARG A 343 46.08 5.81 -2.76
CA ARG A 343 45.83 6.04 -1.33
C ARG A 343 45.12 7.39 -1.13
N SER A 344 44.01 7.36 -0.42
CA SER A 344 43.38 8.52 0.20
C SER A 344 44.38 9.17 1.15
N GLN A 345 44.81 10.40 0.85
CA GLN A 345 45.38 11.28 1.86
C GLN A 345 44.20 11.93 2.60
N GLN A 346 44.05 11.60 3.89
CA GLN A 346 43.27 12.41 4.81
C GLN A 346 43.92 13.80 4.87
N THR A 347 43.16 14.84 4.54
CA THR A 347 43.52 16.22 4.87
C THR A 347 43.03 16.54 6.27
N THR A 348 43.97 16.63 7.21
CA THR A 348 43.75 17.21 8.54
C THR A 348 43.43 18.70 8.38
N LEU A 349 42.41 19.17 9.09
CA LEU A 349 42.06 20.60 9.20
C LEU A 349 43.18 21.36 9.91
N GLU A 350 43.86 22.27 9.21
CA GLU A 350 44.79 23.23 9.82
C GLU A 350 44.04 24.51 10.19
N PHE A 351 44.14 24.89 11.46
CA PHE A 351 43.58 26.13 11.99
C PHE A 351 44.44 27.33 11.58
N TYR A 352 43.78 28.38 11.08
CA TYR A 352 44.40 29.63 10.66
C TYR A 352 44.95 30.39 11.88
N VAL A 353 46.27 30.52 12.00
CA VAL A 353 46.93 31.45 12.92
C VAL A 353 47.44 32.64 12.11
N ALA A 354 46.81 33.80 12.28
CA ALA A 354 47.23 35.04 11.62
C ALA A 354 48.60 35.49 12.15
N LYS A 355 49.51 35.84 11.24
CA LYS A 355 50.78 36.52 11.55
C LYS A 355 50.71 38.02 11.20
N PRO A 356 51.50 38.86 11.90
CA PRO A 356 51.30 40.30 11.93
C PRO A 356 51.86 41.02 10.71
N VAL A 357 51.31 42.22 10.49
CA VAL A 357 51.62 43.21 9.46
C VAL A 357 53.07 43.69 9.54
N GLN A 358 53.76 43.74 8.40
CA GLN A 358 54.88 44.66 8.17
C GLN A 358 54.70 45.39 6.83
N GLN A 359 54.58 46.71 6.97
CA GLN A 359 54.82 47.81 6.02
C GLN A 359 56.11 47.55 5.19
N GLN A 360 56.35 48.05 3.97
CA GLN A 360 55.88 49.22 3.23
C GLN A 360 56.50 49.17 1.79
N LEU A 361 56.14 50.17 0.97
CA LEU A 361 56.84 50.73 -0.22
C LEU A 361 56.36 50.31 -1.63
N PHE A 362 55.33 51.04 -2.08
CA PHE A 362 55.13 51.58 -3.44
C PHE A 362 55.96 52.88 -3.64
N PRO A 363 55.89 53.63 -4.77
CA PRO A 363 55.96 53.35 -6.23
C PRO A 363 56.97 54.36 -6.88
N PRO A 364 56.89 54.99 -8.10
CA PRO A 364 55.74 55.60 -8.86
C PRO A 364 55.64 55.16 -10.36
N GLY A 365 54.52 55.24 -11.09
CA GLY A 365 53.73 56.40 -11.59
C GLY A 365 53.66 56.26 -13.14
N HIS A 366 52.66 56.66 -13.94
CA HIS A 366 51.64 57.70 -13.80
C HIS A 366 50.59 57.68 -14.97
N THR A 367 49.30 57.88 -14.64
CA THR A 367 48.21 58.74 -15.27
C THR A 367 47.75 58.58 -16.74
N GLN A 368 46.50 58.88 -17.17
CA GLN A 368 45.37 59.75 -16.71
C GLN A 368 44.06 59.37 -17.47
N ALA A 369 42.85 59.34 -16.85
CA ALA A 369 41.72 60.34 -16.84
C ALA A 369 40.87 60.43 -18.15
N ALA A 370 39.55 60.70 -18.21
CA ALA A 370 38.61 61.40 -17.31
C ALA A 370 37.10 61.09 -17.64
N ASP A 371 36.25 61.20 -16.60
CA ASP A 371 34.91 61.83 -16.42
C ASP A 371 33.86 61.96 -17.56
N LYS A 372 32.57 61.67 -17.21
CA LYS A 372 31.56 62.71 -16.90
C LYS A 372 30.18 62.19 -16.42
N GLU A 373 29.56 63.03 -15.59
CA GLU A 373 28.35 62.94 -14.78
C GLU A 373 27.00 63.15 -15.51
N GLY A 374 25.91 62.81 -14.79
CA GLY A 374 24.63 63.55 -14.77
C GLY A 374 23.48 62.94 -15.59
N THR A 375 22.19 62.96 -15.24
CA THR A 375 21.42 63.52 -14.12
C THR A 375 19.98 62.92 -14.23
N SER A 376 19.30 62.63 -13.12
CA SER A 376 17.82 62.47 -13.01
C SER A 376 17.10 63.82 -13.33
N PRO A 377 15.74 63.98 -13.47
CA PRO A 377 14.66 63.28 -12.76
C PRO A 377 13.24 63.16 -13.42
N LEU A 378 12.33 62.50 -12.67
CA LEU A 378 10.87 62.72 -12.43
C LEU A 378 9.88 63.03 -13.57
N GLY A 379 8.75 62.31 -13.57
CA GLY A 379 7.49 62.72 -14.20
C GLY A 379 6.35 61.70 -14.10
N SER A 380 5.43 61.91 -13.16
CA SER A 380 4.15 61.21 -12.98
C SER A 380 3.14 61.50 -14.10
N THR A 381 2.30 60.54 -14.50
CA THR A 381 0.87 60.81 -14.78
C THR A 381 0.00 59.56 -14.66
N VAL A 382 -1.14 59.75 -13.98
CA VAL A 382 -2.32 58.88 -13.81
C VAL A 382 -3.30 59.11 -14.98
N THR A 383 -4.43 58.38 -14.97
CA THR A 383 -5.67 58.43 -15.78
C THR A 383 -5.62 57.63 -17.08
N THR A 384 -6.57 56.74 -17.38
CA THR A 384 -7.98 56.54 -16.96
C THR A 384 -8.34 55.08 -16.81
#